data_AF-A0A661BYY1-F1
#
_entry.id   AF-A0A661BYY1-F1
#
_cell.length_a   1.000
_cell.length_b   1.000
_cell.length_c   1.000
_cell.angle_alpha   90.00
_cell.angle_beta   90.00
_cell.angle_gamma   90.00
#
_symmetry.space_group_name_H-M   'P 1'
#
loop_
_entity.id
_entity.type
_entity.pdbx_description
1 polymer ?
#
loop_
_entity_poly.entity_id
_entity_poly.type
_entity_poly.pdbx_seq_one_letter_code
_entity_poly.pdbx_strand_id
1 'polypeptide(L)' 'IHILTPSKALTDKRRQFNKTSDDHLVYCNGYYSNQAYLLISLLSPDAHTQSRNNHVMYSLAKMADKFREKN' A
#
# COMPACT_ATOMS: atom_id res chain seq x y z
N ILE A 1 2.59 4.65 -5.94
CA ILE A 1 3.10 5.98 -5.53
C ILE A 1 4.24 5.72 -4.54
N HIS A 2 5.49 5.90 -4.97
CA HIS A 2 6.66 5.71 -4.10
C HIS A 2 6.84 7.02 -3.34
N ILE A 3 6.63 7.01 -2.03
CA ILE A 3 6.81 8.20 -1.20
C ILE A 3 8.33 8.39 -1.08
N LEU A 4 8.88 9.30 -1.86
CA LEU A 4 10.32 9.58 -1.84
C LEU A 4 10.66 10.26 -0.52
N THR A 5 11.38 9.56 0.34
CA THR A 5 12.02 10.15 1.53
C THR A 5 13.11 11.14 1.06
N PRO A 6 13.11 12.40 1.52
CA PRO A 6 14.09 13.36 1.08
C PRO A 6 15.36 13.19 1.94
N SER A 7 16.33 12.40 1.48
CA SER A 7 17.76 12.49 1.88
C SER A 7 18.56 11.21 1.59
N LYS A 8 18.60 10.75 0.34
CA LYS A 8 19.68 9.83 -0.05
C LYS A 8 20.32 10.33 -1.33
N ALA A 9 21.56 10.81 -1.19
CA ALA A 9 22.40 11.28 -2.28
C ALA A 9 22.29 10.34 -3.48
N LEU A 10 22.02 10.91 -4.65
CA LEU A 10 21.67 10.22 -5.88
C LEU A 10 22.88 9.52 -6.52
N THR A 11 23.53 8.62 -5.80
CA THR A 11 24.70 7.85 -6.27
C THR A 11 24.50 6.34 -6.17
N ASP A 12 23.26 5.86 -6.02
CA ASP A 12 22.98 4.43 -6.03
C ASP A 12 22.61 3.95 -7.43
N LYS A 13 23.62 3.42 -8.15
CA LYS A 13 23.54 2.86 -9.52
C LYS A 13 22.79 1.52 -9.61
N ARG A 14 22.19 1.01 -8.54
CA ARG A 14 21.38 -0.22 -8.58
C ARG A 14 20.09 0.01 -9.38
N ARG A 15 19.75 -0.93 -10.27
CA ARG A 15 18.47 -0.92 -11.02
C ARG A 15 17.30 -0.71 -10.04
N GLN A 16 16.38 0.18 -10.38
CA GLN A 16 15.21 0.53 -9.57
C GLN A 16 14.37 -0.69 -9.14
N PHE A 17 14.36 -1.76 -9.94
CA PHE A 17 13.70 -3.04 -9.60
C PHE A 17 14.27 -3.73 -8.35
N ASN A 18 15.53 -3.46 -7.98
CA ASN A 18 16.15 -3.99 -6.77
C ASN A 18 15.95 -3.08 -5.55
N LYS A 19 15.24 -1.96 -5.71
CA LYS A 19 14.85 -1.07 -4.61
C LYS A 19 13.43 -1.47 -4.19
N THR A 20 13.33 -2.34 -3.20
CA THR A 20 12.07 -2.65 -2.53
C THR A 20 11.84 -1.59 -1.45
N SER A 21 10.86 -0.70 -1.63
CA SER A 21 10.39 0.14 -0.53
C SER A 21 9.78 -0.74 0.54
N ASP A 22 10.26 -0.65 1.77
CA ASP A 22 9.71 -1.44 2.88
C ASP A 22 8.45 -0.82 3.50
N ASP A 23 7.84 0.11 2.76
CA ASP A 23 6.57 0.77 3.07
C ASP A 23 5.55 0.41 1.97
N HIS A 24 4.37 -0.08 2.34
CA HIS A 24 3.26 -0.30 1.41
C HIS A 24 2.06 0.60 1.76
N LEU A 25 1.56 1.34 0.78
CA LEU A 25 0.30 2.08 0.88
C LEU A 25 -0.85 1.21 0.39
N VAL A 26 -1.77 0.85 1.27
CA VAL A 26 -2.94 0.02 0.94
C VAL A 26 -4.18 0.89 0.81
N TYR A 27 -4.76 0.90 -0.38
CA TYR A 27 -5.99 1.65 -0.69
C TYR A 27 -6.91 0.84 -1.62
N CYS A 28 -8.19 1.18 -1.64
CA CYS A 28 -9.14 0.64 -2.63
C CYS A 28 -9.99 1.76 -3.25
N ASN A 29 -10.48 1.50 -4.46
CA ASN A 29 -11.47 2.32 -5.14
C ASN A 29 -12.88 1.73 -4.88
N GLY A 30 -13.89 2.59 -4.92
CA GLY A 30 -15.30 2.24 -4.88
C GLY A 30 -15.69 1.39 -6.08
N TYR A 31 -16.80 0.67 -5.97
CA TYR A 31 -17.30 -0.17 -7.06
C TYR A 31 -18.12 0.63 -8.07
N TYR A 32 -18.94 1.59 -7.61
CA TYR A 32 -19.85 2.34 -8.48
C TYR A 32 -19.31 3.73 -8.84
N SER A 33 -18.48 4.32 -7.99
CA SER A 33 -17.91 5.64 -8.21
C SER A 33 -16.40 5.61 -8.43
N ASN A 34 -15.94 6.03 -9.61
CA ASN A 34 -14.52 6.23 -9.92
C ASN A 34 -13.84 7.36 -9.11
N GLN A 35 -14.60 8.08 -8.28
CA GLN A 35 -14.08 9.17 -7.44
C GLN A 35 -14.03 8.80 -5.95
N ALA A 36 -14.45 7.59 -5.58
CA ALA A 36 -14.50 7.15 -4.19
C ALA A 36 -13.25 6.32 -3.85
N TYR A 37 -12.32 6.89 -3.10
CA TYR A 37 -11.12 6.17 -2.66
C TYR A 37 -11.09 6.04 -1.14
N LEU A 38 -10.73 4.85 -0.67
CA LEU A 38 -10.45 4.59 0.73
C LEU A 38 -8.98 4.26 0.92
N LEU A 39 -8.29 5.07 1.72
CA LEU A 39 -7.00 4.72 2.29
C LEU A 39 -7.21 3.82 3.51
N ILE A 40 -6.69 2.60 3.46
CA ILE A 40 -6.96 1.57 4.48
C ILE A 40 -5.82 1.52 5.50
N SER A 41 -4.57 1.46 5.04
CA SER A 41 -3.41 1.33 5.94
C SER A 41 -2.11 1.73 5.24
N LEU A 42 -1.14 2.13 6.06
CA LEU A 42 0.26 2.21 5.68
C LEU A 42 1.01 1.09 6.41
N LEU A 43 1.44 0.07 5.67
CA LEU A 43 2.24 -1.00 6.24
C LEU A 43 3.68 -0.49 6.31
N SER A 44 4.15 -0.20 7.50
CA SER A 44 5.53 0.20 7.81
C SER A 44 5.77 0.03 9.31
N PRO A 45 6.96 -0.42 9.75
CA PRO A 45 8.05 -1.03 8.95
C PRO A 45 7.74 -2.48 8.52
N ASP A 46 8.60 -3.12 7.73
CA ASP A 46 8.46 -4.53 7.28
C ASP A 46 7.20 -4.80 6.44
N ALA A 47 6.85 -3.90 5.52
CA ALA A 47 5.63 -4.01 4.71
C ALA A 47 5.53 -5.34 3.94
N HIS A 48 6.67 -5.90 3.52
CA HIS A 48 6.73 -7.19 2.85
C HIS A 48 6.25 -8.32 3.75
N THR A 49 6.73 -8.38 4.99
CA THR A 49 6.33 -9.39 5.97
C THR A 49 4.86 -9.22 6.33
N GLN A 50 4.41 -7.98 6.56
CA GLN A 50 3.01 -7.69 6.85
C GLN A 50 2.07 -8.08 5.71
N SER A 51 2.46 -7.84 4.44
CA SER A 51 1.66 -8.24 3.27
C SER A 51 1.56 -9.76 3.07
N ARG A 52 2.51 -10.52 3.61
CA ARG A 52 2.48 -12.00 3.59
C ARG A 52 1.68 -12.58 4.75
N ASN A 53 1.28 -11.76 5.72
CA ASN A 53 0.44 -12.19 6.83
C ASN A 53 -1.03 -12.22 6.38
N ASN A 54 -1.57 -13.44 6.24
CA ASN A 54 -2.95 -13.66 5.83
C ASN A 54 -3.98 -12.99 6.75
N HIS A 55 -3.71 -12.89 8.05
CA HIS A 55 -4.63 -12.26 8.99
C HIS A 55 -4.73 -10.75 8.74
N VAL A 56 -3.57 -10.10 8.50
CA VAL A 56 -3.51 -8.68 8.15
C VAL A 56 -4.24 -8.45 6.84
N MET A 57 -3.93 -9.21 5.78
CA MET A 57 -4.57 -9.06 4.47
C MET A 57 -6.08 -9.30 4.51
N TYR A 58 -6.53 -10.30 5.29
CA TYR A 58 -7.95 -10.58 5.45
C TYR A 58 -8.70 -9.45 6.14
N SER A 59 -8.10 -8.80 7.15
CA SER A 59 -8.68 -7.62 7.80
C SER A 59 -8.79 -6.43 6.83
N LEU A 60 -7.74 -6.18 6.04
CA LEU A 60 -7.76 -5.14 5.01
C LEU A 60 -8.84 -5.40 3.95
N ALA A 61 -8.98 -6.66 3.51
CA ALA A 61 -10.00 -7.06 2.55
C ALA A 61 -11.41 -6.79 3.08
N LYS A 62 -11.71 -7.16 4.34
CA LYS A 62 -13.01 -6.87 4.96
C LYS A 62 -13.34 -5.37 5.00
N MET A 63 -12.34 -4.52 5.26
CA MET A 63 -12.55 -3.07 5.23
C MET A 63 -12.82 -2.57 3.80
N ALA A 64 -12.10 -3.09 2.82
CA ALA A 64 -12.30 -2.77 1.42
C ALA A 64 -13.70 -3.19 0.92
N ASP A 65 -14.15 -4.39 1.29
CA ASP A 65 -15.46 -4.91 0.85
C ASP A 65 -16.61 -4.07 1.43
N LYS A 66 -16.56 -3.74 2.72
CA LYS A 66 -17.54 -2.85 3.36
C LYS A 66 -17.60 -1.46 2.73
N PHE A 67 -16.47 -0.96 2.21
CA PHE A 67 -16.43 0.31 1.51
C PHE A 67 -17.09 0.22 0.13
N ARG A 68 -16.81 -0.85 -0.61
CA ARG A 68 -17.37 -1.12 -1.94
C ARG A 68 -18.87 -1.42 -1.92
N GLU A 69 -19.38 -2.02 -0.86
CA GLU A 69 -20.84 -2.20 -0.69
C GLU A 69 -21.58 -0.85 -0.59
N LYS A 70 -20.88 0.22 -0.20
CA LYS A 70 -21.47 1.54 0.04
C LYS A 70 -21.15 2.58 -1.04
N ASN A 71 -20.17 2.35 -1.92
CA ASN A 71 -19.64 3.32 -2.89
C ASN A 71 -19.20 2.64 -4.18
#